data_AF-A0A6J5F5N7-F1
#
_entry.id   AF-A0A6J5F5N7-F1
#
_cell.length_a   1.000
_cell.length_b   1.000
_cell.length_c   1.000
_cell.angle_alpha   90.00
_cell.angle_beta   90.00
_cell.angle_gamma   90.00
#
_symmetry.space_group_name_H-M   'P 1'
#
loop_
_entity.id
_entity.type
_entity.pdbx_description
1 polymer ?
#
loop_
_entity_poly.entity_id
_entity_poly.type
_entity_poly.pdbx_seq_one_letter_code
_entity_poly.pdbx_strand_id
1 'polypeptide(L)'
;MTQLNFGRIDRCSVRLNTATLLGLKAAYEDFAKTGQDLRNFEIWIEDESEGMADPTPEDHVINVTFVAKMPPGMRGLGNASPLGTSMKYVISPETGELLKVYLTK
;
A
#
# COMPACT_ATOMS: atom_id res chain seq x y z
N MET A 1 -9.48 19.74 3.99
CA MET A 1 -9.26 19.05 2.70
C MET A 1 -7.78 18.81 2.60
N THR A 2 -7.38 17.55 2.48
CA THR A 2 -5.95 17.18 2.43
C THR A 2 -5.67 16.65 1.03
N GLN A 3 -4.73 17.27 0.34
CA GLN A 3 -4.18 16.79 -0.92
C GLN A 3 -2.95 15.94 -0.59
N LEU A 4 -2.89 14.75 -1.16
CA LEU A 4 -1.84 13.76 -0.95
C LEU A 4 -1.28 13.35 -2.31
N ASN A 5 -0.07 12.79 -2.35
CA ASN A 5 0.54 12.36 -3.60
C ASN A 5 -0.26 11.26 -4.33
N PHE A 6 -1.15 10.55 -3.62
CA PHE A 6 -2.03 9.54 -4.21
C PHE A 6 -3.45 10.05 -4.53
N GLY A 7 -3.78 11.30 -4.18
CA GLY A 7 -5.08 11.87 -4.50
C GLY A 7 -5.61 12.85 -3.45
N ARG A 8 -6.92 12.80 -3.21
CA ARG A 8 -7.62 13.77 -2.37
C ARG A 8 -8.66 13.10 -1.51
N ILE A 9 -8.63 13.43 -0.23
CA ILE A 9 -9.62 13.01 0.75
C ILE A 9 -10.50 14.21 1.11
N ASP A 10 -11.80 14.01 0.95
CA ASP A 10 -12.86 14.93 1.35
C ASP A 10 -13.75 14.26 2.40
N ARG A 11 -14.64 15.02 3.06
CA ARG A 11 -15.53 14.55 4.13
C ARG A 11 -16.35 13.33 3.73
N CYS A 12 -16.78 13.27 2.46
CA CYS A 12 -17.69 12.23 1.96
C CYS A 12 -17.16 11.51 0.70
N SER A 13 -15.92 11.77 0.28
CA SER A 13 -15.37 11.13 -0.91
C SER A 13 -13.85 10.99 -0.86
N VAL A 14 -13.36 9.96 -1.54
CA VAL A 14 -11.95 9.77 -1.82
C VAL A 14 -11.80 9.79 -3.34
N ARG A 15 -10.86 10.60 -3.83
CA ARG A 15 -10.46 10.65 -5.24
C ARG A 15 -9.03 10.18 -5.35
N LEU A 16 -8.81 9.07 -6.03
CA LEU A 16 -7.47 8.61 -6.38
C LEU A 16 -7.04 9.28 -7.68
N ASN A 17 -5.76 9.66 -7.78
CA ASN A 17 -5.23 10.10 -9.06
C ASN A 17 -5.00 8.90 -10.00
N THR A 18 -4.80 9.19 -11.29
CA THR A 18 -4.64 8.15 -12.32
C THR A 18 -3.45 7.26 -12.04
N ALA A 19 -2.31 7.82 -11.65
CA ALA A 19 -1.10 7.06 -11.32
C ALA A 19 -1.36 6.06 -10.18
N THR A 20 -2.07 6.47 -9.13
CA THR A 20 -2.45 5.60 -8.02
C THR A 20 -3.33 4.46 -8.48
N LEU A 21 -4.32 4.74 -9.32
CA LEU A 21 -5.22 3.71 -9.83
C LEU A 21 -4.49 2.68 -10.71
N LEU A 22 -3.58 3.14 -11.58
CA LEU A 22 -2.74 2.28 -12.41
C LEU A 22 -1.80 1.42 -11.56
N GLY A 23 -1.12 2.04 -10.59
CA GLY A 23 -0.24 1.33 -9.68
C GLY A 23 -0.97 0.33 -8.79
N LEU A 24 -2.16 0.67 -8.30
CA LEU A 24 -3.01 -0.25 -7.52
C LEU A 24 -3.43 -1.46 -8.35
N LYS A 25 -3.82 -1.26 -9.62
CA LYS A 25 -4.11 -2.36 -10.54
C LYS A 25 -2.90 -3.26 -10.73
N ALA A 26 -1.73 -2.68 -11.01
CA ALA A 26 -0.50 -3.44 -11.21
C ALA A 26 -0.09 -4.22 -9.94
N ALA A 27 -0.19 -3.58 -8.76
CA ALA A 27 0.08 -4.20 -7.47
C ALA A 27 -0.89 -5.37 -7.21
N TYR A 28 -2.17 -5.22 -7.50
CA TYR A 28 -3.15 -6.30 -7.40
C TYR A 28 -2.83 -7.47 -8.34
N GLU A 29 -2.51 -7.19 -9.61
CA GLU A 29 -2.17 -8.22 -10.60
C GLU A 29 -0.91 -8.99 -10.20
N ASP A 30 0.07 -8.32 -9.59
CA ASP A 30 1.25 -8.98 -9.07
C ASP A 30 0.96 -9.79 -7.80
N PHE A 31 0.23 -9.22 -6.85
CA PHE A 31 -0.22 -9.90 -5.63
C PHE A 31 -1.01 -11.18 -5.94
N ALA A 32 -1.90 -11.14 -6.94
CA ALA A 32 -2.72 -12.28 -7.34
C ALA A 32 -1.88 -13.50 -7.76
N LYS A 33 -0.66 -13.29 -8.29
CA LYS A 33 0.26 -14.40 -8.66
C LYS A 33 0.74 -15.20 -7.46
N THR A 34 0.69 -14.63 -6.25
CA THR A 34 1.08 -15.34 -5.01
C THR A 34 0.09 -16.43 -4.60
N GLY A 35 -1.14 -16.39 -5.13
CA GLY A 35 -2.21 -17.32 -4.76
C GLY A 35 -2.79 -17.10 -3.35
N GLN A 36 -2.38 -16.04 -2.65
CA GLN A 36 -2.91 -15.69 -1.33
C GLN A 36 -4.36 -15.20 -1.44
N ASP A 37 -5.20 -15.56 -0.45
CA ASP A 37 -6.59 -15.12 -0.41
C ASP A 37 -6.67 -13.65 0.01
N LEU A 38 -7.03 -12.77 -0.94
CA LEU A 38 -7.12 -11.33 -0.70
C LEU A 38 -8.06 -10.96 0.48
N ARG A 39 -9.06 -11.79 0.81
CA ARG A 39 -9.99 -11.53 1.92
C ARG A 39 -9.28 -11.49 3.27
N ASN A 40 -8.10 -12.10 3.36
CA ASN A 40 -7.24 -12.08 4.54
C ASN A 40 -6.46 -10.79 4.71
N PHE A 41 -6.55 -9.84 3.78
CA PHE A 41 -5.73 -8.65 3.78
C PHE A 41 -6.57 -7.37 3.88
N GLU A 42 -5.94 -6.33 4.41
CA GLU A 42 -6.35 -4.94 4.22
C GLU A 42 -5.40 -4.28 3.21
N ILE A 43 -5.91 -3.34 2.43
CA ILE A 43 -5.11 -2.60 1.45
C ILE A 43 -4.94 -1.18 1.96
N TRP A 44 -3.71 -0.80 2.24
CA TRP A 44 -3.35 0.53 2.71
C TRP A 44 -2.70 1.30 1.56
N ILE A 45 -3.09 2.57 1.39
CA ILE A 45 -2.49 3.49 0.42
C ILE A 45 -1.92 4.66 1.22
N GLU A 46 -0.61 4.83 1.14
CA GLU A 46 0.14 5.75 1.99
C GLU A 46 1.05 6.63 1.13
N ASP A 47 1.24 7.86 1.61
CA ASP A 47 2.22 8.80 1.08
C ASP A 47 3.45 8.71 1.97
N GLU A 48 4.57 8.19 1.46
CA GLU A 48 5.77 7.95 2.28
C GLU A 48 6.37 9.25 2.82
N SER A 49 6.32 10.31 2.00
CA SER A 49 6.92 11.60 2.30
C SER A 49 6.27 12.34 3.47
N GLU A 50 4.96 12.16 3.68
CA GLU A 50 4.21 12.80 4.79
C GLU A 50 4.62 12.28 6.18
N GLY A 51 5.26 11.10 6.24
CA GLY A 51 5.77 10.53 7.49
C GLY A 51 7.20 10.98 7.84
N MET A 52 7.87 11.72 6.96
CA MET A 52 9.29 12.05 7.09
C MET A 52 9.52 13.51 7.49
N ALA A 53 10.54 13.76 8.31
CA ALA A 53 10.87 15.10 8.78
C ALA A 53 11.57 15.96 7.71
N ASP A 54 12.29 15.34 6.77
CA ASP A 54 13.00 16.00 5.66
C ASP A 54 13.05 15.05 4.44
N PRO A 55 11.95 14.91 3.68
CA PRO A 55 11.86 13.99 2.57
C PRO A 55 12.69 14.46 1.37
N THR A 56 13.39 13.52 0.73
CA THR A 56 14.08 13.74 -0.55
C THR A 56 13.13 13.50 -1.73
N PRO A 57 13.48 13.93 -2.96
CA PRO A 57 12.70 13.63 -4.15
C PRO A 57 12.36 12.14 -4.34
N GLU A 58 13.23 11.24 -3.89
CA GLU A 58 13.03 9.78 -4.00
C GLU A 58 12.02 9.24 -2.98
N ASP A 59 11.74 9.99 -1.91
CA ASP A 59 10.77 9.64 -0.87
C ASP A 59 9.34 10.05 -1.26
N HIS A 60 9.17 10.82 -2.33
CA HIS A 60 7.86 11.16 -2.90
C HIS A 60 7.32 10.02 -3.74
N VAL A 61 6.90 8.95 -3.06
CA VAL A 61 6.32 7.75 -3.67
C VAL A 61 5.00 7.38 -3.01
N ILE A 62 4.18 6.65 -3.76
CA ILE A 62 2.92 6.10 -3.26
C ILE A 62 3.18 4.67 -2.84
N ASN A 63 2.83 4.34 -1.60
CA ASN A 63 2.91 2.97 -1.11
C ASN A 63 1.54 2.32 -1.12
N VAL A 64 1.46 1.13 -1.73
CA VAL A 64 0.30 0.25 -1.62
C VAL A 64 0.73 -0.99 -0.85
N THR A 65 0.17 -1.19 0.33
CA THR A 65 0.51 -2.33 1.20
C THR A 65 -0.69 -3.26 1.35
N PHE A 66 -0.50 -4.53 1.01
CA PHE A 66 -1.42 -5.63 1.33
C PHE A 66 -1.01 -6.15 2.71
N VAL A 67 -1.71 -5.72 3.75
CA VAL A 67 -1.41 -6.07 5.13
C VAL A 67 -2.23 -7.28 5.54
N ALA A 68 -1.59 -8.40 5.86
CA ALA A 68 -2.27 -9.58 6.35
C ALA A 68 -2.98 -9.27 7.68
N LYS A 69 -4.28 -9.57 7.74
CA LYS A 69 -5.08 -9.41 8.96
C LYS A 69 -4.52 -10.31 10.05
N MET A 70 -4.58 -9.84 11.29
CA MET A 70 -4.24 -10.66 12.45
C MET A 70 -5.52 -11.25 13.05
N PRO A 71 -5.63 -12.58 13.19
CA PRO A 71 -6.75 -13.19 13.90
C PRO A 71 -6.85 -12.65 15.34
N PRO A 72 -8.07 -12.46 15.85
CA PRO A 72 -8.27 -12.13 17.27
C PRO A 72 -7.58 -13.16 18.16
N GLY A 73 -6.86 -12.71 19.19
CA GLY A 73 -6.15 -13.59 20.13
C GLY A 73 -4.72 -14.01 19.70
N MET A 74 -4.27 -13.66 18.50
CA MET A 74 -2.88 -13.91 18.05
C MET A 74 -1.97 -12.68 18.07
N ARG A 75 -2.46 -11.53 18.55
CA ARG A 75 -1.61 -10.35 18.82
C ARG A 75 -0.63 -10.70 19.95
N GLY A 76 0.67 -10.78 19.64
CA GLY A 76 1.75 -10.94 20.62
C GLY A 76 2.58 -12.23 20.50
N LEU A 77 2.29 -13.11 19.54
CA LEU A 77 3.05 -14.37 19.32
C LEU A 77 4.15 -14.26 18.23
N GLY A 78 4.40 -13.05 17.72
CA GLY A 78 5.31 -12.75 16.62
C GLY A 78 4.70 -11.77 15.62
N ASN A 79 5.51 -11.25 14.69
CA ASN A 79 5.06 -10.27 13.69
C ASN A 79 4.42 -10.91 12.44
N ALA A 80 4.61 -12.21 12.23
CA ALA A 80 4.07 -12.90 11.06
C ALA A 80 2.61 -13.29 11.28
N SER A 81 1.72 -12.85 10.37
CA SER A 81 0.34 -13.32 10.35
C SER A 81 0.28 -14.74 9.78
N PRO A 82 -0.49 -15.67 10.40
CA PRO A 82 -0.72 -16.99 9.81
C PRO A 82 -1.64 -16.93 8.57
N LEU A 83 -2.29 -15.80 8.31
CA LEU A 83 -3.24 -15.65 7.20
C LEU A 83 -2.57 -15.29 5.86
N GLY A 84 -1.28 -14.96 5.88
CA GLY A 84 -0.47 -14.69 4.70
C GLY A 84 0.72 -13.78 4.98
N THR A 85 1.54 -13.57 3.95
CA THR A 85 2.69 -12.67 3.96
C THR A 85 2.28 -11.32 3.39
N SER A 86 2.47 -10.27 4.19
CA SER A 86 2.19 -8.89 3.76
C SER A 86 3.12 -8.47 2.63
N MET A 87 2.65 -7.60 1.75
CA MET A 87 3.43 -7.12 0.60
C MET A 87 3.27 -5.62 0.43
N LYS A 88 4.39 -4.89 0.31
CA LYS A 88 4.43 -3.44 0.04
C LYS A 88 4.90 -3.22 -1.39
N TYR A 89 4.16 -2.40 -2.13
CA TYR A 89 4.44 -2.00 -3.49
C TYR A 89 4.70 -0.51 -3.53
N VAL A 90 5.84 -0.10 -4.11
CA VAL A 90 6.21 1.30 -4.29
C VAL A 90 5.84 1.73 -5.70
N ILE A 91 5.08 2.81 -5.81
CA ILE A 91 4.48 3.29 -7.05
C ILE A 91 4.96 4.72 -7.33
N SER A 92 5.32 4.97 -8.58
CA SER A 92 5.60 6.33 -9.08
C SER A 92 4.33 7.19 -9.04
N PRO A 93 4.34 8.36 -8.38
CA PRO A 93 3.18 9.25 -8.35
C PRO A 93 2.89 9.91 -9.70
N GLU A 94 3.85 9.93 -10.62
CA GLU A 94 3.71 10.53 -11.94
C GLU A 94 3.12 9.55 -12.96
N THR A 95 3.66 8.33 -13.01
CA THR A 95 3.35 7.34 -14.06
C THR A 95 2.44 6.22 -13.59
N GLY A 96 2.42 5.93 -12.28
CA GLY A 96 1.76 4.76 -11.71
C GLY A 96 2.54 3.45 -11.90
N GLU A 97 3.80 3.53 -12.36
CA GLU A 97 4.65 2.35 -12.53
C GLU A 97 5.07 1.78 -11.17
N LEU A 98 5.15 0.45 -11.10
CA LEU A 98 5.72 -0.26 -9.96
C LEU A 98 7.24 -0.11 -9.97
N LEU A 99 7.77 0.59 -8.96
CA LEU A 99 9.19 0.83 -8.80
C LEU A 99 9.87 -0.32 -8.05
N LYS A 100 9.26 -0.78 -6.95
CA LYS A 100 9.82 -1.80 -6.05
C LYS A 100 8.71 -2.61 -5.38
N VAL A 101 9.03 -3.85 -4.99
CA VAL A 101 8.16 -4.74 -4.22
C VAL A 101 8.93 -5.29 -3.02
N TYR A 102 8.32 -5.22 -1.85
CA TYR A 102 8.89 -5.71 -0.60
C TYR A 102 7.95 -6.72 0.05
N LEU A 103 8.49 -7.86 0.48
CA LEU A 103 7.80 -8.77 1.37
C LEU A 103 7.91 -8.25 2.80
N THR A 104 6.79 -8.01 3.45
CA THR A 104 6.73 -7.62 4.86
C THR A 104 6.47 -8.88 5.69
N LYS A 105 7.41 -9.22 6.58
CA LYS A 105 7.34 -10.36 7.50
C LYS A 105 6.67 -10.00 8.80
#